data_AF-A0A6N7LP03-F1
#
_entry.id   AF-A0A6N7LP03-F1
#
_cell.length_a   1.000
_cell.length_b   1.000
_cell.length_c   1.000
_cell.angle_alpha   90.00
_cell.angle_beta   90.00
_cell.angle_gamma   90.00
#
_symmetry.space_group_name_H-M   'P 1'
#
loop_
_entity.id
_entity.type
_entity.pdbx_description
1 polymer ?
#
loop_
_entity_poly.entity_id
_entity_poly.type
_entity_poly.pdbx_seq_one_letter_code
_entity_poly.pdbx_strand_id
1 'polypeptide(L)' 'MKRAARIRIHALMMAARQRPMDEHSLLRQALRLAQQALASNAADRDAIRSLGMLWWRLGARQRGRALLGLG' A
#
# COMPACT_ATOMS: atom_id res chain seq x y z
N MET A 1 -4.42 -10.03 6.11
CA MET A 1 -4.22 -10.17 4.65
C MET A 1 -3.47 -11.47 4.45
N LYS A 2 -3.64 -12.19 3.32
CA LYS A 2 -2.83 -13.39 3.06
C LYS A 2 -1.33 -13.03 3.07
N ARG A 3 -0.50 -13.89 3.68
CA ARG A 3 0.97 -13.66 3.79
C ARG A 3 1.62 -13.35 2.44
N ALA A 4 1.21 -14.04 1.38
CA ALA A 4 1.72 -13.83 0.02
C ALA A 4 1.44 -12.41 -0.51
N ALA A 5 0.24 -11.87 -0.25
CA ALA A 5 -0.12 -10.52 -0.67
C ALA A 5 0.72 -9.46 0.07
N ARG A 6 0.95 -9.65 1.37
CA ARG A 6 1.83 -8.78 2.18
C ARG A 6 3.26 -8.75 1.63
N ILE A 7 3.84 -9.92 1.35
CA ILE A 7 5.19 -10.04 0.79
C ILE A 7 5.25 -9.34 -0.57
N ARG A 8 4.26 -9.52 -1.43
CA ARG A 8 4.24 -8.92 -2.76
C ARG A 8 4.08 -7.40 -2.72
N ILE A 9 3.25 -6.87 -1.83
CA ILE A 9 3.14 -5.42 -1.58
C ILE A 9 4.49 -4.85 -1.14
N HIS A 10 5.15 -5.48 -0.19
CA HIS A 10 6.48 -5.05 0.27
C HIS A 10 7.52 -5.07 -0.86
N ALA A 11 7.56 -6.14 -1.66
CA ALA A 11 8.45 -6.24 -2.81
C ALA A 11 8.22 -5.13 -3.84
N LEU A 12 6.95 -4.80 -4.13
CA LEU A 12 6.59 -3.70 -5.03
C LEU A 12 7.02 -2.34 -4.46
N MET A 13 6.87 -2.12 -3.15
CA MET A 13 7.32 -0.88 -2.50
C MET A 13 8.86 -0.73 -2.54
N MET A 14 9.60 -1.82 -2.41
CA MET A 14 11.06 -1.82 -2.53
C MET A 14 11.51 -1.61 -3.96
N ALA A 15 10.86 -2.28 -4.92
CA ALA A 15 11.11 -2.06 -6.35
C ALA A 15 10.84 -0.60 -6.75
N ALA A 16 9.76 0.00 -6.25
CA ALA A 16 9.42 1.40 -6.49
C ALA A 16 10.50 2.36 -5.99
N ARG A 17 11.16 2.03 -4.87
CA ARG A 17 12.28 2.82 -4.35
C ARG A 17 13.54 2.69 -5.21
N GLN A 18 13.76 1.53 -5.83
CA GLN A 18 14.92 1.27 -6.68
C GLN A 18 14.74 1.76 -8.12
N ARG A 19 13.50 1.89 -8.58
CA ARG A 19 13.14 2.25 -9.96
C ARG A 19 12.23 3.48 -9.98
N PRO A 20 12.77 4.70 -9.87
CA PRO A 20 11.96 5.92 -9.81
C PRO A 20 11.11 6.12 -11.07
N MET A 21 11.59 5.71 -12.24
CA MET A 21 10.83 5.76 -13.50
C MET A 21 9.57 4.89 -13.48
N ASP A 22 9.58 3.79 -12.71
CA ASP A 22 8.46 2.86 -12.58
C ASP A 22 7.68 3.05 -11.27
N GLU A 23 8.10 3.97 -10.39
CA GLU A 23 7.58 4.10 -9.03
C GLU A 23 6.05 4.18 -9.03
N HIS A 24 5.49 5.05 -9.87
CA HIS A 24 4.06 5.26 -9.91
C HIS A 24 3.28 4.03 -10.42
N SER A 25 3.86 3.22 -11.30
CA SER A 25 3.26 1.95 -11.75
C SER A 25 3.30 0.90 -10.64
N LEU A 26 4.45 0.76 -9.98
CA LEU A 26 4.69 -0.23 -8.92
C LEU A 26 3.84 0.05 -7.67
N LEU A 27 3.73 1.32 -7.26
CA LEU A 27 2.87 1.73 -6.16
C LEU A 27 1.38 1.52 -6.48
N ARG A 28 0.94 1.75 -7.74
CA ARG A 28 -0.43 1.44 -8.15
C ARG A 28 -0.74 -0.06 -8.13
N GLN A 29 0.22 -0.91 -8.50
CA GLN A 29 0.05 -2.36 -8.37
C GLN A 29 -0.07 -2.79 -6.90
N ALA A 30 0.77 -2.24 -6.02
CA ALA A 30 0.71 -2.49 -4.59
C ALA A 30 -0.63 -2.02 -3.99
N LEU A 31 -1.14 -0.88 -4.46
CA LEU A 31 -2.43 -0.33 -4.03
C LEU A 31 -3.59 -1.27 -4.37
N ARG A 32 -3.62 -1.83 -5.58
CA ARG A 32 -4.66 -2.80 -5.97
C ARG A 32 -4.64 -4.04 -5.08
N LEU A 33 -3.47 -4.56 -4.73
CA LEU A 33 -3.36 -5.72 -3.83
C LEU A 33 -3.87 -5.41 -2.43
N ALA A 34 -3.56 -4.23 -1.90
CA ALA A 34 -4.10 -3.78 -0.60
C ALA A 34 -5.63 -3.62 -0.65
N GLN A 35 -6.17 -3.05 -1.73
CA GLN A 35 -7.62 -2.91 -1.94
C GLN A 35 -8.32 -4.26 -2.08
N GLN A 36 -7.74 -5.21 -2.81
CA GLN A 36 -8.27 -6.58 -2.92
C GLN A 36 -8.30 -7.30 -1.58
N ALA A 37 -7.27 -7.11 -0.74
CA ALA A 37 -7.24 -7.65 0.61
C ALA A 37 -8.36 -7.04 1.47
N LEU A 38 -8.59 -5.72 1.38
CA LEU A 38 -9.67 -5.04 2.09
C LEU A 38 -11.07 -5.42 1.59
N ALA A 39 -11.22 -5.65 0.28
CA ALA A 39 -12.47 -6.15 -0.29
C ALA A 39 -12.82 -7.55 0.25
N SER A 40 -11.81 -8.36 0.56
CA SER A 40 -12.00 -9.69 1.18
C SER A 40 -12.20 -9.61 2.69
N ASN A 41 -11.56 -8.65 3.36
CA ASN A 41 -11.69 -8.40 4.79
C ASN A 41 -11.44 -6.91 5.09
N ALA A 42 -12.52 -6.16 5.32
CA ALA A 42 -12.44 -4.72 5.55
C ALA A 42 -11.71 -4.34 6.85
N ALA A 43 -11.66 -5.24 7.84
CA ALA A 43 -11.01 -5.01 9.14
C ALA A 43 -9.52 -5.42 9.15
N ASP A 44 -8.95 -5.77 7.99
CA ASP A 44 -7.60 -6.27 7.85
C ASP A 44 -6.55 -5.18 8.11
N ARG A 45 -6.05 -5.12 9.36
CA ARG A 45 -5.11 -4.10 9.82
C ARG A 45 -3.83 -4.01 8.96
N ASP A 46 -3.31 -5.13 8.50
CA ASP A 46 -2.11 -5.16 7.63
C ASP A 46 -2.40 -4.49 6.28
N ALA A 47 -3.59 -4.76 5.72
CA ALA A 47 -4.02 -4.15 4.47
C ALA A 47 -4.31 -2.65 4.66
N ILE A 48 -4.96 -2.25 5.75
CA ILE A 48 -5.21 -0.83 6.11
C ILE A 48 -3.88 -0.07 6.23
N ARG A 49 -2.91 -0.61 6.98
CA ARG A 49 -1.58 -0.01 7.14
C ARG A 49 -0.85 0.10 5.81
N SER A 50 -0.90 -0.95 4.99
CA SER A 50 -0.30 -0.95 3.65
C SER A 50 -0.93 0.13 2.77
N LEU A 51 -2.26 0.25 2.81
CA LEU A 51 -3.00 1.30 2.11
C LEU A 51 -2.49 2.68 2.55
N GLY A 52 -2.44 2.94 3.86
CA GLY A 52 -1.97 4.22 4.40
C GLY A 52 -0.57 4.62 3.91
N MET A 53 0.38 3.68 3.92
CA MET A 53 1.73 3.91 3.39
C MET A 53 1.73 4.22 1.89
N LEU A 54 0.91 3.52 1.11
CA LEU A 54 0.81 3.71 -0.33
C LEU A 54 0.18 5.05 -0.69
N TRP A 55 -0.90 5.46 -0.01
CA TRP A 55 -1.49 6.79 -0.18
C TRP A 55 -0.50 7.90 0.18
N TRP A 56 0.30 7.71 1.23
CA TRP A 56 1.34 8.68 1.61
C TRP A 56 2.44 8.80 0.53
N ARG A 57 2.93 7.67 -0.01
CA ARG A 57 3.93 7.66 -1.09
C ARG A 57 3.39 8.20 -2.42
N LEU A 58 2.11 8.02 -2.70
CA LEU A 58 1.45 8.56 -3.90
C LEU A 58 1.12 10.06 -3.80
N GLY A 59 1.56 10.75 -2.74
CA GLY A 59 1.35 12.19 -2.55
C GLY A 59 0.02 12.57 -1.88
N ALA A 60 -0.90 11.62 -1.71
CA ALA A 60 -2.15 11.82 -0.99
C ALA A 60 -1.95 11.68 0.53
N ARG A 61 -1.07 12.54 1.06
CA ARG A 61 -0.54 12.45 2.43
C ARG A 61 -1.60 12.50 3.50
N GLN A 62 -2.65 13.31 3.34
CA GLN A 62 -3.73 13.43 4.33
C GLN A 62 -4.50 12.11 4.49
N ARG A 63 -4.84 11.44 3.38
CA ARG A 63 -5.48 10.12 3.41
C ARG A 63 -4.56 9.06 4.01
N GLY A 64 -3.28 9.09 3.64
CA GLY A 64 -2.28 8.19 4.22
C GLY A 64 -2.18 8.34 5.74
N ARG A 65 -2.09 9.57 6.24
CA ARG A 65 -2.03 9.90 7.67
C ARG A 65 -3.26 9.43 8.45
N ALA A 66 -4.45 9.68 7.92
CA ALA A 66 -5.70 9.24 8.54
C ALA A 66 -5.73 7.72 8.75
N LEU A 67 -5.25 6.94 7.77
CA LEU A 67 -5.19 5.48 7.85
C LEU A 67 -4.07 4.95 8.75
N LEU A 68 -3.00 5.72 8.92
CA LEU A 68 -1.87 5.37 9.78
C LEU A 68 -2.05 5.82 11.23
N GLY A 69 -3.13 6.57 11.54
CA GLY A 69 -3.32 7.18 12.85
C GLY A 69 -2.31 8.29 13.15
N LEU A 70 -1.70 8.89 12.12
CA LEU A 70 -0.74 9.98 12.23
C LEU A 70 -1.51 11.31 12.20
N GLY A 71 -2.30 11.56 13.25
CA GLY A 71 -2.96 12.84 13.53
C GLY A 71 -1.94 13.87 13.95
#